data_AF-A0A5U8K851-F1
#
_entry.id   AF-A0A5U8K851-F1
#
_cell.length_a   1.000
_cell.length_b   1.000
_cell.length_c   1.000
_cell.angle_alpha   90.00
_cell.angle_beta   90.00
_cell.angle_gamma   90.00
#
_symmetry.space_group_name_H-M   'P 1'
#
loop_
_entity.id
_entity.type
_entity.pdbx_description
1 polymer ?
#
loop_
_entity_poly.entity_id
_entity_poly.type
_entity_poly.pdbx_seq_one_letter_code
_entity_poly.pdbx_strand_id
1 'polypeptide(L)'
;MNLEGMGIVSMVTLMLFMLFALVFMQIEDADLAREAATLPDVRVIGKITESEPVNDNTVRLWLDDGTTVTLETRDSIPAGVTAVLRRTGETSRNQKDWLCLKALSTTNTKCYRLPGDLF
;
A
#
# COMPACT_ATOMS: atom_id res chain seq x y z
N MET A 1 -4.99 16.77 46.18
CA MET A 1 -5.06 16.72 44.70
C MET A 1 -3.75 16.11 44.22
N ASN A 2 -3.77 14.80 43.90
CA ASN A 2 -2.55 14.05 43.59
C ASN A 2 -2.16 14.28 42.12
N LEU A 3 -1.05 14.99 41.91
CA LEU A 3 -0.48 15.28 40.59
C LEU A 3 0.18 14.06 39.92
N GLU A 4 0.31 12.92 40.61
CA GLU A 4 1.05 11.75 40.14
C GLU A 4 0.24 10.81 39.23
N GLY A 5 -1.10 10.90 39.26
CA GLY A 5 -1.98 10.04 38.45
C GLY A 5 -2.23 10.53 37.02
N MET A 6 -1.90 11.79 36.71
CA MET A 6 -2.26 12.40 35.42
C MET A 6 -1.33 11.95 34.27
N GLY A 7 -0.05 11.68 34.57
CA GLY A 7 0.93 11.21 33.58
C GLY A 7 0.72 9.77 33.13
N ILE A 8 0.40 8.86 34.06
CA ILE A 8 0.22 7.43 33.76
C ILE A 8 -1.06 7.21 32.94
N VAL A 9 -2.16 7.89 33.30
CA VAL A 9 -3.42 7.82 32.55
C VAL A 9 -3.23 8.36 31.13
N SER A 10 -2.47 9.45 30.97
CA SER A 10 -2.15 9.99 29.64
C SER A 10 -1.30 9.03 28.80
N MET A 11 -0.28 8.39 29.38
CA MET A 11 0.56 7.42 28.66
C MET A 11 -0.21 6.15 28.28
N VAL A 12 -1.03 5.60 29.18
CA VAL A 12 -1.87 4.43 28.90
C VAL A 12 -2.87 4.74 27.79
N THR A 13 -3.46 5.94 27.82
CA THR A 13 -4.39 6.38 26.77
C THR A 13 -3.68 6.51 25.42
N LEU A 14 -2.50 7.12 25.38
CA LEU A 14 -1.68 7.22 24.16
C LEU A 14 -1.27 5.83 23.62
N MET A 15 -0.85 4.91 24.50
CA MET A 15 -0.54 3.54 24.10
C MET A 15 -1.76 2.83 23.54
N LEU A 16 -2.94 2.96 24.16
CA LEU A 16 -4.17 2.41 23.60
C LEU A 16 -4.50 2.99 22.23
N PHE A 17 -4.37 4.30 22.04
CA PHE A 17 -4.60 4.94 20.73
C PHE A 17 -3.64 4.41 19.66
N MET A 18 -2.36 4.26 19.99
CA MET A 18 -1.36 3.69 19.07
C MET A 18 -1.67 2.23 18.74
N LEU A 19 -2.10 1.42 19.72
CA LEU A 19 -2.52 0.04 19.51
C LEU A 19 -3.77 -0.05 18.63
N PHE A 20 -4.77 0.81 18.87
CA PHE A 20 -5.96 0.86 18.03
C PHE A 20 -5.63 1.26 16.59
N ALA A 21 -4.75 2.24 16.39
CA ALA A 21 -4.30 2.63 15.06
C ALA A 21 -3.57 1.49 14.33
N LEU A 22 -2.71 0.76 15.05
CA LEU A 22 -2.02 -0.42 14.51
C LEU A 22 -3.01 -1.52 14.13
N VAL A 23 -3.97 -1.86 15.00
CA VAL A 23 -4.98 -2.89 14.72
C VAL A 23 -5.84 -2.50 13.52
N PHE A 24 -6.25 -1.24 13.42
CA PHE A 24 -7.06 -0.75 12.30
C PHE A 24 -6.33 -0.91 10.97
N MET A 25 -5.05 -0.49 10.91
CA MET A 25 -4.22 -0.66 9.71
C MET A 25 -4.06 -2.15 9.31
N GLN A 26 -3.91 -3.06 10.29
CA GLN A 26 -3.80 -4.50 10.01
C GLN A 26 -5.09 -5.11 9.45
N ILE A 27 -6.25 -4.60 9.88
CA ILE A 27 -7.55 -5.06 9.36
C ILE A 27 -7.71 -4.67 7.89
N GLU A 28 -7.34 -3.44 7.53
CA GLU A 28 -7.46 -2.95 6.16
C GLU A 28 -6.58 -3.73 5.16
N ASP A 29 -5.36 -4.10 5.55
CA ASP A 29 -4.50 -4.97 4.74
C ASP A 29 -5.11 -6.37 4.57
N ALA A 30 -5.70 -6.92 5.64
CA ALA A 30 -6.31 -8.23 5.61
C ALA A 30 -7.55 -8.27 4.70
N ASP A 31 -8.38 -7.22 4.72
CA ASP A 31 -9.52 -7.10 3.81
C ASP A 31 -9.07 -6.93 2.36
N LEU A 32 -8.02 -6.15 2.10
CA LEU A 32 -7.46 -6.02 0.75
C LEU A 32 -6.86 -7.33 0.23
N ALA A 33 -6.14 -8.06 1.08
CA ALA A 33 -5.61 -9.38 0.75
C ALA A 33 -6.72 -10.40 0.48
N ARG A 34 -7.84 -10.32 1.21
CA ARG A 34 -9.04 -11.13 0.96
C ARG A 34 -9.71 -10.78 -0.36
N GLU A 35 -9.90 -9.50 -0.65
CA GLU A 35 -10.47 -9.05 -1.93
C GLU A 35 -9.60 -9.53 -3.10
N ALA A 36 -8.28 -9.40 -2.99
CA ALA A 36 -7.34 -9.94 -3.97
C ALA A 36 -7.44 -11.47 -4.10
N ALA A 37 -7.55 -12.21 -3.00
CA ALA A 37 -7.68 -13.68 -3.05
C ALA A 37 -8.96 -14.15 -3.76
N THR A 38 -10.01 -13.34 -3.79
CA THR A 38 -11.28 -13.67 -4.48
C THR A 38 -11.29 -13.34 -5.98
N LEU A 39 -10.36 -12.50 -6.44
CA LEU A 39 -10.27 -12.08 -7.84
C LEU A 39 -8.98 -12.65 -8.45
N PRO A 40 -9.04 -13.61 -9.38
CA PRO A 40 -7.83 -14.25 -9.92
C PRO A 40 -6.87 -13.26 -10.61
N ASP A 41 -7.39 -12.11 -11.02
CA ASP A 41 -6.66 -11.05 -11.69
C ASP A 41 -6.13 -9.97 -10.73
N VAL A 42 -6.20 -10.16 -9.41
CA VAL A 42 -5.73 -9.20 -8.40
C VAL A 42 -4.78 -9.87 -7.42
N ARG A 43 -3.61 -9.29 -7.20
CA ARG A 43 -2.60 -9.80 -6.28
C ARG A 43 -1.98 -8.67 -5.46
N VAL A 44 -2.04 -8.78 -4.14
CA VAL A 44 -1.25 -7.89 -3.26
C VAL A 44 0.22 -8.32 -3.35
N ILE A 45 1.11 -7.37 -3.64
CA ILE A 45 2.55 -7.64 -3.80
C ILE A 45 3.42 -7.01 -2.71
N GLY A 46 2.83 -6.34 -1.72
CA GLY A 46 3.54 -5.83 -0.55
C GLY A 46 3.30 -4.35 -0.30
N LYS A 47 4.02 -3.80 0.66
CA LYS A 47 3.99 -2.38 1.04
C LYS A 47 5.23 -1.67 0.58
N ILE A 48 5.07 -0.45 0.09
CA ILE A 48 6.19 0.39 -0.32
C ILE A 48 6.99 0.78 0.93
N THR A 49 8.25 0.37 0.99
CA THR A 49 9.19 0.75 2.04
C THR A 49 9.92 2.03 1.67
N GLU A 50 10.24 2.20 0.39
CA GLU A 50 10.99 3.33 -0.13
C GLU A 50 10.59 3.64 -1.58
N SER A 51 10.74 4.91 -1.97
CA SER A 51 10.55 5.37 -3.34
C SER A 51 11.68 6.32 -3.73
N GLU A 52 12.31 6.11 -4.88
CA GLU A 52 13.37 6.97 -5.42
C GLU A 52 13.00 7.45 -6.83
N PRO A 53 13.04 8.75 -7.11
CA PRO A 53 12.92 9.25 -8.48
C PRO A 53 14.18 8.89 -9.27
N VAL A 54 14.02 8.11 -10.34
CA VAL A 54 15.10 7.74 -11.27
C VAL A 54 15.30 8.82 -12.32
N ASN A 55 14.21 9.44 -12.79
CA ASN A 55 14.21 10.60 -13.69
C ASN A 55 12.89 11.39 -13.53
N ASP A 56 12.70 12.48 -14.29
CA ASP A 56 11.54 13.37 -14.20
C ASP A 56 10.17 12.68 -14.35
N ASN A 57 10.13 11.51 -14.98
CA ASN A 57 8.90 10.76 -15.24
C ASN A 57 9.01 9.31 -14.76
N THR A 58 9.98 8.95 -13.92
CA THR A 58 10.17 7.57 -13.50
C THR A 58 10.53 7.49 -12.03
N VAL A 59 9.81 6.65 -11.30
CA VAL A 59 10.04 6.37 -9.88
C VAL A 59 10.29 4.88 -9.72
N ARG A 60 11.32 4.54 -8.94
CA ARG A 60 11.59 3.18 -8.46
C ARG A 60 10.99 3.02 -7.07
N LEU A 61 10.27 1.94 -6.87
CA LEU A 61 9.64 1.57 -5.61
C LEU A 61 10.28 0.27 -5.10
N TRP A 62 10.58 0.24 -3.81
CA TRP A 62 10.95 -0.98 -3.11
C TRP A 62 9.81 -1.41 -2.20
N LEU A 63 9.51 -2.70 -2.22
CA LEU A 63 8.48 -3.31 -1.41
C LEU A 63 9.11 -4.12 -0.28
N ASP A 64 8.34 -4.32 0.79
CA ASP A 64 8.73 -5.12 1.96
C ASP A 64 8.92 -6.60 1.66
N ASP A 65 8.28 -7.12 0.61
CA ASP A 65 8.48 -8.49 0.10
C ASP A 65 9.78 -8.67 -0.69
N GLY A 66 10.55 -7.59 -0.89
CA GLY A 66 11.79 -7.55 -1.67
C GLY A 66 11.60 -7.27 -3.16
N THR A 67 10.36 -7.12 -3.63
CA THR A 67 10.05 -6.75 -5.01
C THR A 67 10.47 -5.31 -5.27
N THR A 68 11.06 -5.07 -6.46
CA THR A 68 11.36 -3.71 -6.94
C THR A 68 10.51 -3.43 -8.17
N VAL A 69 9.79 -2.31 -8.16
CA VAL A 69 8.92 -1.90 -9.27
C VAL A 69 9.37 -0.56 -9.82
N THR A 70 9.42 -0.42 -11.14
CA THR A 70 9.68 0.86 -11.80
C THR A 70 8.39 1.37 -12.43
N LEU A 71 7.99 2.58 -12.08
CA LEU A 71 6.77 3.22 -12.56
C LEU A 71 7.11 4.45 -13.39
N GLU A 72 6.45 4.58 -14.54
CA GLU A 72 6.45 5.83 -15.31
C GLU A 72 5.43 6.80 -14.70
N THR A 73 5.89 7.63 -13.77
CA THR A 73 5.06 8.61 -13.09
C THR A 73 5.88 9.80 -12.61
N ARG A 74 5.21 10.94 -12.42
CA ARG A 74 5.75 12.13 -11.74
C ARG A 74 5.25 12.24 -10.30
N ASP A 75 4.38 11.33 -9.89
CA ASP A 75 3.78 11.35 -8.57
C ASP A 75 4.83 11.00 -7.51
N SER A 76 4.84 11.77 -6.42
CA SER A 76 5.53 11.36 -5.19
C SER A 76 4.68 10.31 -4.48
N ILE A 77 5.26 9.13 -4.27
CA ILE A 77 4.57 7.98 -3.69
C ILE A 77 5.13 7.77 -2.28
N PRO A 78 4.33 7.98 -1.21
CA PRO A 78 4.82 7.82 0.14
C PRO A 78 5.02 6.34 0.51
N ALA A 79 5.95 6.09 1.44
CA ALA A 79 6.11 4.78 2.08
C ALA A 79 4.86 4.41 2.91
N GLY A 80 4.68 3.11 3.15
CA GLY A 80 3.54 2.54 3.88
C GLY A 80 2.28 2.34 3.04
N VAL A 81 2.33 2.65 1.75
CA VAL A 81 1.24 2.41 0.80
C VAL A 81 1.28 0.97 0.30
N THR A 82 0.14 0.27 0.32
CA THR A 82 0.03 -1.11 -0.14
C THR A 82 -0.10 -1.15 -1.65
N ALA A 83 0.75 -1.96 -2.28
CA ALA A 83 0.82 -2.15 -3.72
C ALA A 83 0.06 -3.40 -4.14
N VAL A 84 -0.87 -3.23 -5.09
CA VAL A 84 -1.74 -4.27 -5.61
C VAL A 84 -1.54 -4.37 -7.12
N LEU A 85 -1.08 -5.52 -7.58
CA LEU A 85 -1.11 -5.83 -9.01
C LEU A 85 -2.55 -6.18 -9.41
N ARG A 86 -2.99 -5.61 -10.52
CA ARG A 86 -4.28 -5.92 -11.13
C ARG A 86 -4.10 -6.13 -12.62
N ARG A 87 -4.53 -7.28 -13.12
CA ARG A 87 -4.67 -7.57 -14.53
C ARG A 87 -6.07 -7.19 -14.99
N THR A 88 -6.15 -6.59 -16.17
CA THR A 88 -7.43 -6.27 -16.82
C THR A 88 -7.37 -6.69 -18.27
N GLY A 89 -8.48 -7.21 -18.81
CA GLY A 89 -8.60 -7.60 -20.21
C GLY A 89 -9.07 -9.03 -20.39
N GLU A 90 -10.07 -9.22 -21.26
CA GLU A 90 -10.75 -10.51 -21.48
C GLU A 90 -9.96 -11.47 -22.37
N THR A 91 -8.97 -10.96 -23.11
CA THR A 91 -8.16 -11.73 -24.07
C THR A 91 -6.69 -11.37 -23.94
N SER A 92 -5.77 -12.31 -24.20
CA SER A 92 -4.32 -12.11 -24.09
C SER A 92 -3.78 -10.93 -24.92
N ARG A 93 -4.50 -10.52 -25.98
CA ARG A 93 -4.13 -9.36 -26.81
C ARG A 93 -4.49 -8.01 -26.17
N ASN A 94 -5.42 -7.98 -25.21
CA ASN A 94 -5.84 -6.77 -24.51
C ASN A 94 -5.55 -6.82 -23.00
N GLN A 95 -4.77 -7.81 -22.55
CA GLN A 95 -4.31 -7.87 -21.17
C GLN A 95 -3.40 -6.68 -20.88
N LYS A 96 -3.73 -5.98 -19.80
CA LYS A 96 -2.97 -4.85 -19.26
C LYS A 96 -2.78 -5.08 -17.78
N ASP A 97 -1.53 -5.02 -17.36
CA ASP A 97 -1.16 -5.07 -15.96
C ASP A 97 -1.10 -3.64 -15.39
N TRP A 98 -1.67 -3.50 -14.21
CA TRP A 98 -1.76 -2.27 -13.47
C TRP A 98 -1.18 -2.46 -12.08
N LEU A 99 -0.45 -1.46 -11.61
CA LEU A 99 -0.10 -1.33 -10.21
C LEU A 99 -1.05 -0.33 -9.56
N CYS A 100 -1.98 -0.82 -8.78
CA CYS A 100 -2.85 0.00 -7.95
C CYS A 100 -2.23 0.19 -6.57
N LEU A 101 -1.91 1.44 -6.25
CA LEU A 101 -1.43 1.87 -4.95
C LEU A 101 -2.63 2.30 -4.11
N LYS A 102 -2.86 1.55 -3.03
CA LYS A 102 -3.93 1.83 -2.07
C LYS A 102 -3.31 2.35 -0.79
N ALA A 103 -3.45 3.65 -0.56
CA ALA A 103 -3.02 4.25 0.68
C ALA A 103 -4.03 3.89 1.78
N LEU A 104 -3.54 3.30 2.87
CA LEU A 104 -4.34 2.82 4.02
C LEU A 104 -5.30 3.88 4.58
N SER A 105 -4.97 5.16 4.46
CA SER A 105 -5.78 6.26 5.02
C SER A 105 -6.80 6.88 4.06
N THR A 106 -6.90 6.42 2.79
CA THR A 106 -7.77 7.10 1.81
C THR A 106 -8.50 6.14 0.89
N THR A 107 -9.75 6.49 0.53
CA THR A 107 -10.52 5.84 -0.53
C THR A 107 -9.94 6.02 -1.94
N ASN A 108 -8.90 6.84 -2.11
CA ASN A 108 -8.26 7.07 -3.39
C ASN A 108 -7.22 5.97 -3.67
N THR A 109 -7.61 5.03 -4.53
CA THR A 109 -6.68 4.08 -5.14
C THR A 109 -6.16 4.70 -6.45
N LYS A 110 -4.84 4.93 -6.55
CA LYS A 110 -4.23 5.35 -7.82
C LYS A 110 -3.67 4.14 -8.53
N CYS A 111 -4.02 3.93 -9.80
CA CYS A 111 -3.51 2.84 -10.60
C CYS A 111 -2.59 3.35 -11.70
N TYR A 112 -1.39 2.77 -11.76
CA TYR A 112 -0.38 3.03 -12.76
C TYR A 112 -0.32 1.87 -13.73
N ARG A 113 -0.15 2.16 -15.01
CA ARG A 113 0.03 1.10 -16.01
C ARG A 113 1.48 0.60 -15.91
N LEU A 114 1.65 -0.71 -15.84
CA LEU A 114 2.97 -1.32 -15.86
C LEU A 114 3.37 -1.66 -17.30
N PRO A 115 4.58 -1.30 -17.76
CA PRO A 115 5.11 -1.77 -19.02
C PRO A 115 5.65 -3.20 -18.85
N GLY A 116 4.94 -4.19 -19.38
CA GLY A 116 5.36 -5.60 -19.38
C GLY A 116 4.27 -6.58 -18.92
N ASP A 117 4.65 -7.85 -18.83
CA ASP A 117 3.87 -8.95 -18.26
C ASP A 117 4.47 -9.26 -16.88
N LEU A 118 3.76 -8.95 -15.81
CA LEU A 118 4.25 -9.04 -14.41
C LEU A 118 3.50 -10.08 -13.57
N PHE A 119 2.71 -10.96 -14.20
CA PHE A 119 2.21 -12.19 -13.58
C PHE A 119 2.97 -13.43 -14.06
#